data_AF-A0A258W4D2-F1
#
_entry.id   AF-A0A258W4D2-F1
#
_cell.length_a   1.000
_cell.length_b   1.000
_cell.length_c   1.000
_cell.angle_alpha   90.00
_cell.angle_beta   90.00
_cell.angle_gamma   90.00
#
_symmetry.space_group_name_H-M   'P 1'
#
loop_
_entity.id
_entity.type
_entity.pdbx_description
1 polymer ?
#
loop_
_entity_poly.entity_id
_entity_poly.type
_entity_poly.pdbx_seq_one_letter_code
_entity_poly.pdbx_strand_id
1 'polypeptide(L)'
;MQYVIAYIGAAVVFGALDAVWLGWAGSKLYRPALGNLLADQFRLAPALVFYVLYLAGIIWFAVRPGLSQGLGAAALNGAMLGAMCYMTYDLTSQAVLAR
;
A
#
# COMPACT_ATOMS: atom_id res chain seq x y z
N MET A 1 7.35 11.62 -20.41
CA MET A 1 6.18 12.31 -19.83
C MET A 1 5.10 11.34 -19.36
N GLN A 2 4.70 10.35 -20.16
CA GLN A 2 3.66 9.38 -19.79
C GLN A 2 3.88 8.70 -18.43
N TYR A 3 5.11 8.26 -18.11
CA TYR A 3 5.42 7.67 -16.80
C TYR A 3 5.40 8.65 -15.64
N VAL A 4 5.70 9.93 -15.88
CA VAL A 4 5.64 10.98 -14.85
C VAL A 4 4.19 11.28 -14.49
N ILE A 5 3.32 11.39 -15.50
CA ILE A 5 1.87 11.57 -15.30
C ILE A 5 1.28 10.34 -14.60
N ALA A 6 1.68 9.13 -15.03
CA ALA A 6 1.28 7.89 -14.37
C ALA A 6 1.71 7.85 -12.90
N TYR A 7 2.95 8.25 -12.59
CA TYR A 7 3.47 8.27 -11.23
C TYR A 7 2.71 9.27 -10.35
N ILE A 8 2.50 10.50 -10.82
CA ILE A 8 1.74 11.52 -10.09
C ILE A 8 0.29 11.08 -9.89
N GLY A 9 -0.36 10.57 -10.94
CA GLY A 9 -1.73 10.07 -10.86
C GLY A 9 -1.86 8.90 -9.89
N ALA A 10 -0.96 7.93 -9.95
CA ALA A 10 -0.92 6.81 -9.01
C ALA A 10 -0.67 7.29 -7.58
N ALA A 11 0.24 8.25 -7.37
CA ALA A 11 0.54 8.82 -6.05
C ALA A 11 -0.67 9.53 -5.44
N VAL A 12 -1.39 10.34 -6.22
CA VAL A 12 -2.60 11.04 -5.75
C VAL A 12 -3.70 10.04 -5.42
N VAL A 13 -4.00 9.10 -6.31
CA VAL A 13 -5.07 8.11 -6.09
C VAL A 13 -4.74 7.19 -4.93
N PHE A 14 -3.53 6.62 -4.90
CA PHE A 14 -3.10 5.74 -3.82
C PHE A 14 -3.06 6.49 -2.49
N GLY A 15 -2.46 7.68 -2.45
CA GLY A 15 -2.39 8.49 -1.22
C GLY A 15 -3.75 8.90 -0.69
N ALA A 16 -4.71 9.25 -1.57
CA ALA A 16 -6.07 9.58 -1.16
C ALA A 16 -6.80 8.37 -0.57
N LEU A 17 -6.73 7.21 -1.24
CA LEU A 17 -7.34 5.97 -0.75
C LEU A 17 -6.73 5.54 0.58
N ASP A 18 -5.41 5.64 0.70
CA ASP A 18 -4.68 5.24 1.89
C ASP A 18 -4.96 6.18 3.07
N ALA A 19 -5.08 7.49 2.83
CA ALA A 19 -5.47 8.45 3.86
C ALA A 19 -6.88 8.16 4.42
N VAL A 20 -7.84 7.82 3.53
CA VAL A 20 -9.20 7.42 3.94
C VAL A 20 -9.15 6.13 4.76
N TRP A 21 -8.40 5.13 4.27
CA TRP A 21 -8.24 3.85 4.96
C TRP A 21 -7.60 4.02 6.34
N LEU A 22 -6.43 4.67 6.44
CA LEU A 22 -5.70 4.85 7.70
C LEU A 22 -6.48 5.70 8.71
N GLY A 23 -7.25 6.69 8.25
CA GLY A 23 -8.13 7.47 9.13
C GLY A 23 -9.19 6.59 9.82
N TRP A 24 -9.79 5.65 9.07
CA TRP A 24 -10.78 4.73 9.60
C TRP A 24 -10.15 3.55 10.35
N ALA A 25 -9.20 2.85 9.74
CA ALA A 25 -8.56 1.65 10.26
C ALA A 25 -7.67 1.95 11.46
N GLY A 26 -7.01 3.11 11.50
CA GLY A 26 -6.17 3.53 12.63
C GLY A 26 -6.93 3.55 13.95
N SER A 27 -8.15 4.10 13.95
CA SER A 27 -8.98 4.21 15.14
C SER A 27 -9.76 2.93 15.46
N LYS A 28 -10.29 2.24 14.43
CA LYS A 28 -11.21 1.11 14.63
C LYS A 28 -10.58 -0.27 14.59
N LEU A 29 -9.43 -0.42 13.93
CA LEU A 29 -8.77 -1.72 13.73
C LEU A 29 -7.41 -1.76 14.43
N TYR A 30 -6.51 -0.84 14.10
CA TYR A 30 -5.12 -0.90 14.56
C TYR A 30 -4.97 -0.58 16.04
N ARG A 31 -5.53 0.53 16.54
CA ARG A 31 -5.44 0.87 17.97
C ARG A 31 -6.01 -0.22 18.89
N PRO A 32 -7.22 -0.77 18.64
CA PRO A 32 -7.76 -1.84 19.49
C PRO A 32 -7.00 -3.16 19.38
N ALA A 33 -6.53 -3.54 18.19
CA ALA A 33 -5.88 -4.84 17.98
C ALA A 33 -4.41 -4.85 18.43
N LEU A 34 -3.66 -3.80 18.09
CA LEU A 34 -2.22 -3.74 18.34
C LEU A 34 -1.88 -3.19 19.72
N GLY A 35 -2.70 -2.30 20.28
CA GLY A 35 -2.50 -1.76 21.63
C GLY A 35 -1.07 -1.30 21.89
N ASN A 36 -0.37 -2.01 22.79
CA ASN A 36 1.00 -1.72 23.20
C ASN A 36 2.07 -2.03 22.13
N LEU A 37 1.72 -2.70 21.03
CA LEU A 37 2.63 -2.95 19.90
C LEU A 37 2.76 -1.73 18.98
N LEU A 38 1.82 -0.77 19.05
CA LEU A 38 1.93 0.49 18.32
C LEU A 38 3.11 1.31 18.85
N ALA A 39 3.89 1.89 17.94
CA ALA A 39 4.92 2.83 18.33
C ALA A 39 4.32 4.06 19.03
N ASP A 40 4.99 4.55 20.07
CA ASP A 40 4.60 5.77 20.80
C ASP A 40 4.49 7.00 19.89
N GLN A 41 5.28 7.01 18.81
CA GLN A 41 5.38 8.13 17.87
C GLN A 41 5.37 7.63 16.43
N PHE A 42 4.75 8.41 15.55
CA PHE A 42 4.73 8.13 14.11
C PHE A 42 6.15 8.23 13.52
N ARG A 43 6.62 7.13 12.92
CA ARG A 43 7.94 7.07 12.29
C ARG A 43 7.83 7.45 10.81
N LEU A 44 8.09 8.72 10.50
CA LEU A 44 7.94 9.27 9.14
C LEU A 44 8.87 8.62 8.11
N ALA A 45 10.14 8.38 8.47
CA ALA A 45 11.13 7.85 7.52
C ALA A 45 10.74 6.49 6.91
N PRO A 46 10.40 5.43 7.67
CA PRO A 46 9.99 4.15 7.08
C PRO A 46 8.67 4.27 6.31
N ALA A 47 7.74 5.13 6.73
CA ALA A 47 6.51 5.37 5.98
C ALA A 47 6.81 5.96 4.58
N LEU A 48 7.67 6.98 4.50
CA LEU A 48 8.07 7.57 3.22
C LEU A 48 8.77 6.57 2.31
N VAL A 49 9.69 5.76 2.85
CA VAL A 49 10.37 4.69 2.08
C VAL A 49 9.34 3.70 1.52
N PHE A 50 8.36 3.29 2.32
CA PHE A 50 7.27 2.43 1.86
C PHE A 50 6.51 3.07 0.70
N TYR A 51 6.03 4.31 0.84
CA TYR A 51 5.26 4.97 -0.23
C TYR A 51 6.04 5.07 -1.54
N VAL A 52 7.32 5.44 -1.49
CA VAL A 52 8.16 5.56 -2.69
C VAL A 52 8.35 4.21 -3.38
N LEU A 53 8.72 3.18 -2.62
CA LEU A 53 8.95 1.84 -3.18
C LEU A 53 7.65 1.20 -3.67
N TYR A 54 6.56 1.37 -2.94
CA TYR A 54 5.28 0.79 -3.30
C TYR A 54 4.69 1.46 -4.54
N LEU A 55 4.82 2.78 -4.67
CA LEU A 55 4.45 3.50 -5.90
C LEU A 55 5.28 3.03 -7.11
N ALA A 56 6.59 2.83 -6.94
CA ALA A 56 7.41 2.24 -8.00
C ALA A 56 6.90 0.84 -8.40
N GLY A 57 6.50 0.03 -7.42
CA GLY A 57 5.85 -1.26 -7.63
C GLY A 57 4.54 -1.16 -8.41
N ILE A 58 3.64 -0.25 -8.03
CA ILE A 58 2.37 0.01 -8.74
C ILE A 58 2.63 0.36 -10.20
N ILE A 59 3.61 1.23 -10.46
CA ILE A 59 3.94 1.65 -11.82
C ILE A 59 4.48 0.49 -12.65
N TRP A 60 5.35 -0.33 -12.05
CA TRP A 60 5.97 -1.45 -12.75
C TRP A 60 5.01 -2.61 -13.00
N PHE A 61 4.23 -3.01 -12.00
CA PHE A 61 3.39 -4.20 -12.06
C PHE A 61 1.96 -3.92 -12.51
N ALA A 62 1.36 -2.78 -12.20
CA ALA A 62 -0.03 -2.49 -12.59
C ALA A 62 -0.09 -1.55 -13.81
N VAL A 63 0.55 -0.39 -13.73
CA VAL A 63 0.37 0.65 -14.76
C VAL A 63 1.04 0.27 -16.07
N ARG A 64 2.27 -0.25 -16.03
CA ARG A 64 3.00 -0.65 -17.25
C ARG A 64 2.24 -1.76 -18.02
N PRO A 65 1.79 -2.87 -17.40
CA PRO A 65 0.93 -3.83 -18.09
C PRO A 65 -0.38 -3.21 -18.57
N GLY A 66 -0.99 -2.33 -17.77
CA GLY A 66 -2.19 -1.58 -18.14
C GLY A 66 -2.09 -0.78 -19.43
N LEU A 67 -0.95 -0.12 -19.63
CA LEU A 67 -0.67 0.67 -20.84
C LEU A 67 -0.47 -0.20 -22.08
N SER A 68 0.00 -1.45 -21.91
CA SER A 68 0.30 -2.36 -23.03
C SER A 68 -0.82 -3.36 -23.35
N GLN A 69 -1.58 -3.79 -22.34
CA GLN A 69 -2.54 -4.90 -22.40
C GLN A 69 -3.95 -4.48 -21.98
N GLY A 70 -4.14 -3.21 -21.57
CA GLY A 70 -5.43 -2.64 -21.21
C GLY A 70 -5.77 -2.72 -19.72
N LEU A 71 -6.92 -2.14 -19.36
CA LEU A 71 -7.37 -1.96 -17.97
C LEU A 71 -7.50 -3.27 -17.17
N GLY A 72 -7.89 -4.37 -17.82
CA GLY A 72 -8.00 -5.68 -17.16
C GLY A 72 -6.66 -6.18 -16.62
N ALA A 73 -5.58 -6.00 -17.37
CA ALA A 73 -4.23 -6.34 -16.92
C ALA A 73 -3.79 -5.44 -15.77
N ALA A 74 -4.11 -4.14 -15.81
CA ALA A 74 -3.82 -3.23 -14.70
C ALA A 74 -4.53 -3.65 -13.40
N ALA A 75 -5.82 -3.97 -13.51
CA ALA A 75 -6.64 -4.37 -12.37
C ALA A 75 -6.15 -5.69 -11.76
N LEU A 76 -5.89 -6.70 -12.58
CA LEU A 76 -5.43 -8.01 -12.09
C LEU A 76 -4.06 -7.91 -11.41
N ASN A 77 -3.07 -7.31 -12.08
CA ASN A 77 -1.72 -7.21 -11.52
C ASN A 77 -1.68 -6.28 -10.31
N GLY A 78 -2.46 -5.19 -10.31
CA GLY A 78 -2.60 -4.31 -9.16
C GLY A 78 -3.24 -5.02 -7.96
N ALA A 79 -4.29 -5.81 -8.18
CA ALA A 79 -4.92 -6.61 -7.14
C ALA A 79 -3.96 -7.66 -6.57
N MET A 80 -3.18 -8.35 -7.42
CA MET A 80 -2.16 -9.30 -6.97
C MET A 80 -1.07 -8.62 -6.13
N LEU A 81 -0.53 -7.49 -6.60
CA LEU A 81 0.48 -6.72 -5.86
C LEU A 81 -0.04 -6.28 -4.49
N GLY A 82 -1.26 -5.74 -4.43
CA GLY A 82 -1.89 -5.30 -3.20
C GLY A 82 -2.17 -6.45 -2.23
N ALA A 83 -2.73 -7.55 -2.73
CA ALA A 83 -2.98 -8.73 -1.94
C ALA A 83 -1.68 -9.27 -1.34
N MET A 84 -0.61 -9.40 -2.13
CA MET A 84 0.69 -9.85 -1.65
C MET A 84 1.29 -8.92 -0.59
N CYS A 85 1.20 -7.60 -0.79
CA CYS A 85 1.70 -6.62 0.16
C CYS A 85 1.03 -6.76 1.54
N TYR A 86 -0.30 -6.78 1.57
CA TYR A 86 -1.06 -6.88 2.81
C TYR A 86 -1.01 -8.27 3.44
N MET A 87 -1.07 -9.34 2.63
CA MET A 87 -0.88 -10.71 3.15
C MET A 87 0.52 -10.91 3.74
N THR A 88 1.56 -10.34 3.13
CA THR A 88 2.92 -10.48 3.66
C THR A 88 3.02 -9.86 5.04
N TYR A 89 2.46 -8.66 5.24
CA TYR A 89 2.42 -8.04 6.55
C TYR A 89 1.56 -8.85 7.54
N ASP A 90 0.33 -9.19 7.17
CA ASP A 90 -0.64 -9.79 8.07
C ASP A 90 -0.28 -11.23 8.43
N LEU A 91 0.03 -12.08 7.45
CA LEU A 91 0.41 -13.48 7.69
C LEU A 91 1.75 -13.58 8.43
N THR A 92 2.71 -12.69 8.16
CA THR A 92 3.96 -12.66 8.95
C THR A 92 3.68 -12.22 10.37
N SER A 93 2.85 -11.20 10.57
CA SER A 93 2.44 -10.73 11.90
C SER A 93 1.76 -11.84 12.69
N GLN A 94 0.82 -12.59 12.09
CA GLN A 94 0.19 -13.75 12.71
C GLN A 94 1.19 -14.86 13.08
N ALA A 95 2.27 -15.02 12.31
CA ALA A 95 3.29 -16.02 12.56
C ALA A 95 4.29 -15.64 13.67
N VAL A 96 4.58 -14.35 13.86
CA VAL A 96 5.66 -13.89 14.75
C VAL A 96 5.21 -13.15 16.00
N LEU A 97 4.01 -12.57 16.01
CA LEU A 97 3.48 -11.85 17.17
C LEU A 97 2.84 -12.85 18.14
N ALA A 98 3.16 -12.73 19.43
CA ALA A 98 2.69 -13.64 20.47
C ALA A 98 1.20 -13.48 20.82
N ARG A 99 0.53 -12.45 20.27
CA ARG A 99 -0.89 -12.20 20.46
C ARG A 99 -1.47 -11.39 19.31
#